data_AF-A0A1D2N538-F1
#
_entry.id   AF-A0A1D2N538-F1
#
_cell.length_a   1.000
_cell.length_b   1.000
_cell.length_c   1.000
_cell.angle_alpha   90.00
_cell.angle_beta   90.00
_cell.angle_gamma   90.00
#
_symmetry.space_group_name_H-M   'P 1'
#
loop_
_entity.id
_entity.type
_entity.pdbx_description
1 polymer ?
#
loop_
_entity_poly.entity_id
_entity_poly.type
_entity_poly.pdbx_seq_one_letter_code
_entity_poly.pdbx_strand_id
1 'polypeptide(L)'
;MAGRVNLMENVQDMEAFNRLTPKLKWEQLKNVLKPTRPPHGYQRFAKDFIARIKGTNNSGLPSLFTAAARAWMQLSDEEKNVWNQQYENERDAYLRQAEEWKHIKRSMMKPPTPYALFTKDFWAAQKKNVNRSGPKPGFNGTSRRIAKAWKGLTAQGRQKYVTKAEQLHKLFAAERQAVLTGRHRQFNVNWMEQAGGK
;
A
#
# COMPACT_ATOMS: atom_id res chain seq x y z
N MET A 1 1.67 -17.02 -24.13
CA MET A 1 1.23 -15.90 -23.25
C MET A 1 1.22 -16.42 -21.82
N ALA A 2 2.27 -16.16 -21.04
CA ALA A 2 2.36 -16.63 -19.66
C ALA A 2 1.18 -16.07 -18.85
N GLY A 3 0.35 -16.97 -18.30
CA GLY A 3 -0.83 -16.62 -17.53
C GLY A 3 -0.46 -15.66 -16.40
N ARG A 4 -1.14 -14.51 -16.36
CA ARG A 4 -1.03 -13.57 -15.24
C ARG A 4 -1.55 -14.29 -14.01
N VAL A 5 -0.64 -14.79 -13.16
CA VAL A 5 -1.01 -15.31 -11.83
C VAL A 5 -1.31 -14.10 -10.96
N ASN A 6 -2.55 -13.61 -11.06
CA ASN A 6 -3.08 -12.58 -10.19
C ASN A 6 -3.48 -13.25 -8.88
N LEU A 7 -2.55 -13.32 -7.91
CA LEU A 7 -2.77 -14.03 -6.65
C LEU A 7 -4.02 -13.55 -5.91
N MET A 8 -4.48 -12.31 -6.15
CA MET A 8 -5.71 -11.74 -5.55
C MET A 8 -7.00 -12.35 -6.12
N GLU A 9 -7.00 -12.84 -7.36
CA GLU A 9 -8.07 -13.70 -7.89
C GLU A 9 -7.86 -15.17 -7.44
N ASN A 10 -6.60 -15.59 -7.30
CA ASN A 10 -6.24 -16.96 -6.90
C ASN A 10 -6.16 -17.21 -5.37
N VAL A 11 -6.51 -16.25 -4.50
CA VAL A 11 -6.72 -16.53 -3.06
C VAL A 11 -7.93 -17.46 -2.87
N GLN A 12 -8.75 -17.68 -3.91
CA GLN A 12 -9.77 -18.72 -3.89
C GLN A 12 -9.20 -20.14 -3.70
N ASP A 13 -7.93 -20.40 -4.07
CA ASP A 13 -7.26 -21.67 -3.78
C ASP A 13 -6.25 -21.53 -2.62
N MET A 14 -6.81 -21.23 -1.43
CA MET A 14 -6.05 -21.27 -0.19
C MET A 14 -5.44 -22.65 0.10
N GLU A 15 -6.00 -23.73 -0.45
CA GLU A 15 -5.46 -25.07 -0.26
C GLU A 15 -4.12 -25.27 -0.96
N ALA A 16 -4.02 -24.87 -2.24
CA ALA A 16 -2.76 -24.91 -2.97
C ALA A 16 -1.69 -24.04 -2.32
N PHE A 17 -2.06 -22.81 -1.88
CA PHE A 17 -1.15 -21.94 -1.15
C PHE A 17 -0.68 -22.59 0.16
N ASN A 18 -1.60 -23.20 0.92
CA ASN A 18 -1.28 -23.80 2.22
C ASN A 18 -0.32 -24.99 2.13
N ARG A 19 -0.31 -25.72 1.01
CA ARG A 19 0.62 -26.84 0.75
C ARG A 19 2.05 -26.38 0.46
N LEU A 20 2.28 -25.10 0.17
CA LEU A 20 3.60 -24.57 -0.11
C LEU A 20 4.46 -24.40 1.15
N THR A 21 5.77 -24.53 0.97
CA THR A 21 6.74 -24.21 2.02
C THR A 21 6.71 -22.70 2.34
N PRO A 22 7.08 -22.28 3.56
CA PRO A 22 7.11 -20.86 3.93
C PRO A 22 7.95 -19.99 2.98
N LYS A 23 9.05 -20.52 2.45
CA LYS A 23 9.89 -19.82 1.48
C LYS A 23 9.14 -19.53 0.18
N LEU A 24 8.48 -20.54 -0.39
CA LEU A 24 7.69 -20.40 -1.63
C LEU A 24 6.49 -19.48 -1.45
N LYS A 25 5.80 -19.57 -0.30
CA LYS A 25 4.72 -18.63 0.05
C LYS A 25 5.18 -17.18 -0.01
N TRP A 26 6.34 -16.85 0.57
CA TRP A 26 6.87 -15.48 0.52
C TRP A 26 7.32 -15.05 -0.88
N GLU A 27 7.88 -15.94 -1.70
CA GLU A 27 8.20 -15.62 -3.10
C GLU A 27 6.94 -15.29 -3.91
N GLN A 28 5.85 -16.02 -3.70
CA GLN A 28 4.56 -15.70 -4.33
C GLN A 28 4.00 -14.36 -3.85
N LEU A 29 4.03 -14.11 -2.53
CA LEU A 29 3.55 -12.85 -1.95
C LEU A 29 4.35 -11.62 -2.40
N LYS A 30 5.65 -11.76 -2.69
CA LYS A 30 6.47 -10.67 -3.27
C LYS A 30 5.93 -10.20 -4.61
N ASN A 31 5.48 -11.14 -5.43
CA ASN A 31 5.01 -10.92 -6.80
C ASN A 31 3.54 -10.46 -6.87
N VAL A 32 2.85 -10.33 -5.72
CA VAL A 32 1.49 -9.81 -5.69
C VAL A 32 1.48 -8.35 -6.14
N LEU A 33 0.80 -8.13 -7.27
CA LEU A 33 0.60 -6.81 -7.87
C LEU A 33 -0.40 -5.99 -7.06
N LYS A 34 -0.25 -4.68 -7.11
CA LYS A 34 -1.20 -3.74 -6.52
C LYS A 34 -2.54 -3.88 -7.27
N PRO A 35 -3.67 -4.12 -6.56
CA PRO A 35 -4.99 -4.12 -7.18
C PRO A 35 -5.22 -2.81 -7.95
N THR A 36 -5.77 -2.92 -9.16
CA THR A 36 -6.09 -1.78 -9.99
C THR A 36 -7.44 -1.21 -9.58
N ARG A 37 -7.56 0.12 -9.53
CA ARG A 37 -8.84 0.77 -9.26
C ARG A 37 -9.85 0.40 -10.35
N PRO A 38 -11.09 0.03 -10.00
CA PRO A 38 -12.12 -0.23 -11.00
C PRO A 38 -12.37 1.05 -11.79
N PRO A 39 -12.60 0.95 -13.11
CA PRO A 39 -12.88 2.11 -13.94
C PRO A 39 -14.17 2.78 -13.47
N HIS A 40 -14.15 4.11 -13.36
CA HIS A 40 -15.33 4.89 -13.00
C HIS A 40 -16.31 4.98 -14.18
N GLY A 41 -17.54 5.47 -13.96
CA GLY A 41 -18.64 5.36 -14.92
C GLY A 41 -18.29 5.84 -16.32
N TYR A 42 -17.70 7.04 -16.43
CA TYR A 42 -17.23 7.57 -17.71
C TYR A 42 -16.15 6.71 -18.37
N GLN A 43 -15.20 6.16 -17.61
CA GLN A 43 -14.13 5.33 -18.18
C GLN A 43 -14.66 4.01 -18.75
N ARG A 44 -15.69 3.44 -18.11
CA ARG A 44 -16.40 2.25 -18.61
C ARG A 44 -17.15 2.57 -19.89
N PHE A 45 -17.95 3.63 -19.85
CA PHE A 45 -18.68 4.11 -21.01
C PHE A 45 -17.73 4.41 -22.17
N ALA A 46 -16.67 5.18 -21.95
CA ALA A 46 -15.72 5.53 -22.99
C ALA A 46 -15.03 4.28 -23.56
N LYS A 47 -14.66 3.30 -22.73
CA LYS A 47 -14.08 2.04 -23.21
C LYS A 47 -15.05 1.27 -24.11
N ASP A 48 -16.32 1.15 -23.70
CA ASP A 48 -17.35 0.45 -24.45
C ASP A 48 -17.72 1.20 -25.74
N PHE A 49 -17.95 2.50 -25.64
CA PHE A 49 -18.21 3.40 -26.77
C PHE A 49 -17.10 3.33 -27.81
N ILE A 50 -15.83 3.46 -27.38
CA ILE A 50 -14.67 3.35 -28.27
C ILE A 50 -14.61 1.96 -28.92
N ALA A 51 -14.88 0.88 -28.20
CA ALA A 51 -14.88 -0.46 -28.76
C ALA A 51 -15.93 -0.63 -29.88
N ARG A 52 -17.11 0.00 -29.73
CA ARG A 52 -18.17 -0.02 -30.75
C ARG A 52 -17.80 0.77 -32.02
N ILE A 53 -17.02 1.85 -31.90
CA ILE A 53 -16.68 2.73 -33.05
C ILE A 53 -15.30 2.49 -33.66
N LYS A 54 -14.42 1.73 -32.99
CA LYS A 54 -13.03 1.49 -33.42
C LYS A 54 -12.93 0.74 -34.77
N GLY A 55 -14.00 0.07 -35.21
CA GLY A 55 -14.09 -0.60 -36.51
C GLY A 55 -14.72 0.22 -37.63
N THR A 56 -15.41 1.33 -37.30
CA THR A 56 -16.14 2.16 -38.28
C THR A 56 -15.43 3.46 -38.62
N ASN A 57 -14.47 3.90 -37.81
CA ASN A 57 -13.81 5.19 -37.96
C ASN A 57 -12.29 5.03 -37.90
N ASN A 58 -11.57 5.37 -38.97
CA ASN A 58 -10.11 5.28 -39.06
C ASN A 58 -9.41 6.47 -38.38
N SER A 59 -9.99 6.96 -37.27
CA SER A 59 -9.53 8.14 -36.54
C SER A 59 -8.66 7.76 -35.35
N GLY A 60 -7.63 8.58 -35.08
CA GLY A 60 -6.69 8.34 -33.98
C GLY A 60 -7.35 8.36 -32.61
N LEU A 61 -6.73 7.66 -31.64
CA LEU A 61 -7.21 7.53 -30.25
C LEU A 61 -7.74 8.84 -29.61
N PRO A 62 -7.08 10.01 -29.74
CA PRO A 62 -7.59 11.26 -29.16
C PRO A 62 -8.96 11.69 -29.71
N SER A 63 -9.24 11.41 -30.99
CA SER A 63 -10.52 11.72 -31.63
C SER A 63 -11.65 10.84 -31.07
N LEU A 64 -11.36 9.56 -30.82
CA LEU A 64 -12.30 8.62 -30.24
C LEU A 64 -12.68 8.98 -28.80
N PHE A 65 -11.73 9.41 -27.98
CA PHE A 65 -12.02 9.91 -26.63
C PHE A 65 -12.81 11.23 -26.64
N THR A 66 -12.55 12.11 -27.60
CA THR A 66 -13.33 13.34 -27.76
C THR A 66 -14.78 13.03 -28.14
N ALA A 67 -15.00 12.06 -29.02
CA ALA A 67 -16.34 11.58 -29.38
C ALA A 67 -17.05 10.93 -28.17
N ALA A 68 -16.35 10.10 -27.41
CA ALA A 68 -16.87 9.51 -26.18
C ALA A 68 -17.25 10.58 -25.13
N ALA A 69 -16.43 11.60 -24.94
CA ALA A 69 -16.74 12.69 -24.01
C ALA A 69 -18.04 13.41 -24.39
N ARG A 70 -18.24 13.70 -25.69
CA ARG A 70 -19.47 14.33 -26.20
C ARG A 70 -20.69 13.44 -25.98
N ALA A 71 -20.58 12.16 -26.31
CA ALA A 71 -21.66 11.21 -26.12
C ALA A 71 -22.04 11.06 -24.63
N TRP A 72 -21.04 11.03 -23.73
CA TRP A 72 -21.29 10.98 -22.28
C TRP A 72 -22.06 12.20 -21.75
N MET A 73 -21.76 13.41 -22.26
CA MET A 73 -22.47 14.62 -21.86
C MET A 73 -23.93 14.62 -22.31
N GLN A 74 -24.27 13.90 -23.38
CA GLN A 74 -25.63 13.78 -23.90
C GLN A 74 -26.48 12.74 -23.15
N LEU A 75 -25.86 11.84 -22.38
CA LEU A 75 -26.59 10.86 -21.57
C LEU A 75 -27.36 11.53 -20.44
N SER A 76 -28.54 10.99 -20.13
CA SER A 76 -29.29 11.36 -18.93
C SER A 76 -28.59 10.88 -17.65
N ASP A 77 -29.02 11.39 -16.50
CA ASP A 77 -28.45 10.95 -15.22
C ASP A 77 -28.79 9.49 -14.92
N GLU A 78 -29.95 8.99 -15.36
CA GLU A 78 -30.34 7.59 -15.25
C GLU A 78 -29.42 6.68 -16.08
N GLU A 79 -29.09 7.08 -17.31
CA GLU A 79 -28.18 6.33 -18.19
C GLU A 79 -26.74 6.31 -17.64
N LYS A 80 -26.28 7.44 -17.08
CA LYS A 80 -24.99 7.52 -16.38
C LYS A 80 -24.99 6.67 -15.12
N ASN A 81 -26.13 6.58 -14.43
CA ASN A 81 -26.25 5.82 -13.18
C ASN A 81 -26.00 4.33 -13.38
N VAL A 82 -26.39 3.75 -14.52
CA VAL A 82 -26.08 2.34 -14.85
C VAL A 82 -24.56 2.07 -14.77
N TRP A 83 -23.75 2.98 -15.31
CA TRP A 83 -22.29 2.86 -15.29
C TRP A 83 -21.70 3.13 -13.90
N ASN A 84 -22.31 4.03 -13.13
CA ASN A 84 -21.89 4.34 -11.77
C ASN A 84 -22.22 3.20 -10.79
N GLN A 85 -23.39 2.57 -10.91
CA GLN A 85 -23.76 1.41 -10.09
C GLN A 85 -22.80 0.24 -10.29
N GLN A 86 -22.39 -0.03 -11.53
CA GLN A 86 -21.37 -1.05 -11.81
C GLN A 86 -20.03 -0.74 -11.13
N TYR A 87 -19.63 0.54 -11.10
CA TYR A 87 -18.43 0.97 -10.38
C TYR A 87 -18.57 0.75 -8.87
N GLU A 88 -19.70 1.13 -8.27
CA GLU A 88 -19.93 0.94 -6.83
C GLU A 88 -19.89 -0.54 -6.43
N ASN A 89 -20.51 -1.42 -7.23
CA ASN A 89 -20.48 -2.86 -6.98
C ASN A 89 -19.05 -3.45 -6.97
N GLU A 90 -18.18 -2.98 -7.86
CA GLU A 90 -16.79 -3.44 -7.93
C GLU A 90 -15.86 -2.71 -6.94
N ARG A 91 -16.24 -1.52 -6.48
CA ARG A 91 -15.45 -0.69 -5.56
C ARG A 91 -15.17 -1.42 -4.26
N ASP A 92 -16.18 -2.08 -3.69
CA ASP A 92 -16.02 -2.79 -2.42
C ASP A 92 -15.06 -3.99 -2.53
N ALA A 93 -15.15 -4.73 -3.64
CA ALA A 93 -14.21 -5.82 -3.92
C ALA A 93 -12.77 -5.29 -4.06
N TYR A 94 -12.59 -4.17 -4.78
CA TYR A 94 -11.30 -3.51 -4.91
C TYR A 94 -10.76 -3.03 -3.56
N LEU A 95 -11.59 -2.41 -2.70
CA LEU A 95 -11.16 -1.92 -1.40
C LEU A 95 -10.65 -3.06 -0.52
N ARG A 96 -11.37 -4.19 -0.48
CA ARG A 96 -10.93 -5.40 0.24
C ARG A 96 -9.58 -5.92 -0.28
N GLN A 97 -9.44 -6.09 -1.60
CA GLN A 97 -8.17 -6.53 -2.20
C GLN A 97 -7.04 -5.54 -1.92
N ALA A 98 -7.31 -4.23 -1.98
CA ALA A 98 -6.32 -3.19 -1.74
C ALA A 98 -5.85 -3.19 -0.28
N GLU A 99 -6.73 -3.47 0.68
CA GLU A 99 -6.36 -3.64 2.09
C GLU A 99 -5.50 -4.88 2.30
N GLU A 100 -5.88 -6.03 1.73
CA GLU A 100 -5.07 -7.24 1.78
C GLU A 100 -3.69 -7.04 1.18
N TRP A 101 -3.62 -6.32 0.05
CA TRP A 101 -2.36 -5.97 -0.59
C TRP A 101 -1.48 -5.12 0.33
N LYS A 102 -2.06 -4.12 0.98
CA LYS A 102 -1.35 -3.27 1.95
C LYS A 102 -0.86 -4.10 3.13
N HIS A 103 -1.68 -5.00 3.65
CA HIS A 103 -1.29 -5.91 4.74
C HIS A 103 -0.10 -6.79 4.33
N ILE A 104 -0.17 -7.47 3.18
CA ILE A 104 0.93 -8.31 2.68
C ILE A 104 2.21 -7.50 2.52
N LYS A 105 2.15 -6.33 1.87
CA LYS A 105 3.32 -5.47 1.67
C LYS A 105 3.90 -5.01 3.01
N ARG A 106 3.06 -4.67 3.99
CA ARG A 106 3.50 -4.28 5.33
C ARG A 106 4.24 -5.43 6.04
N SER A 107 3.71 -6.65 5.98
CA SER A 107 4.34 -7.83 6.60
C SER A 107 5.66 -8.24 5.93
N MET A 108 5.99 -7.65 4.79
CA MET A 108 7.31 -7.77 4.17
C MET A 108 8.31 -6.68 4.63
N MET A 109 7.83 -5.57 5.20
CA MET A 109 8.68 -4.48 5.66
C MET A 109 9.33 -4.84 6.99
N LYS A 110 10.65 -4.74 7.07
CA LYS A 110 11.37 -5.02 8.31
C LYS A 110 10.99 -3.98 9.38
N PRO A 111 10.87 -4.39 10.65
CA PRO A 111 10.64 -3.47 11.74
C PRO A 111 11.82 -2.51 11.94
N PRO A 112 11.58 -1.31 12.49
CA PRO A 112 12.62 -0.33 12.72
C PRO A 112 13.60 -0.82 13.78
N THR A 113 14.88 -0.55 13.54
CA THR A 113 15.94 -0.82 14.52
C THR A 113 15.86 0.17 15.68
N PRO A 114 16.53 -0.10 16.81
CA PRO A 114 16.63 0.85 17.92
C PRO A 114 17.13 2.23 17.47
N TYR A 115 18.11 2.26 16.56
CA TYR A 115 18.63 3.50 16.00
C TYR A 115 17.61 4.24 15.13
N ALA A 116 16.80 3.52 14.34
CA ALA A 116 15.75 4.14 13.53
C ALA A 116 14.65 4.76 14.41
N LEU A 117 14.25 4.08 15.49
CA LEU A 117 13.31 4.61 16.49
C LEU A 117 13.87 5.88 17.14
N PHE A 118 15.12 5.85 17.58
CA PHE A 118 15.81 7.02 18.13
C PHE A 118 15.86 8.18 17.15
N THR A 119 16.24 7.89 15.90
CA THR A 119 16.32 8.88 14.83
C THR A 119 14.97 9.56 14.64
N LYS A 120 13.88 8.79 14.63
CA LYS A 120 12.52 9.33 14.50
C LYS A 120 12.15 10.26 15.65
N ASP A 121 12.42 9.85 16.89
CA ASP A 121 12.15 10.65 18.09
C ASP A 121 12.99 11.94 18.10
N PHE A 122 14.25 11.84 17.68
CA PHE A 122 15.14 13.00 17.55
C PHE A 122 14.61 14.01 16.53
N TRP A 123 14.16 13.55 15.36
CA TRP A 123 13.54 14.40 14.36
C TRP A 123 12.23 15.03 14.86
N ALA A 124 11.39 14.28 15.58
CA ALA A 124 10.16 14.81 16.16
C ALA A 124 10.45 15.90 17.21
N ALA A 125 11.44 15.69 18.08
CA ALA A 125 11.88 16.67 19.05
C ALA A 125 12.46 17.93 18.36
N GLN A 126 13.23 17.77 17.28
CA GLN A 126 13.72 18.91 16.51
C GLN A 126 12.59 19.70 15.85
N LYS A 127 11.59 19.03 15.25
CA LYS A 127 10.43 19.70 14.65
C LYS A 127 9.65 20.54 15.66
N LYS A 128 9.49 20.06 16.89
CA LYS A 128 8.86 20.82 17.98
C LYS A 128 9.65 22.08 18.38
N ASN A 129 10.96 22.09 18.15
CA ASN A 129 11.87 23.18 18.51
C ASN A 129 12.13 24.18 17.36
N VAL A 130 11.39 24.10 16.25
CA VAL A 130 11.56 24.95 15.05
C VAL A 130 11.22 26.43 15.30
N ASN A 131 10.64 26.78 16.45
CA ASN A 131 10.39 28.17 16.84
C ASN A 131 11.62 28.86 17.48
N ARG A 132 12.80 28.22 17.52
CA ARG A 132 14.05 28.91 17.91
C ARG A 132 14.72 29.56 16.69
N SER A 133 14.92 30.86 16.80
CA SER A 133 15.46 31.82 15.83
C SER A 133 16.88 31.47 15.33
N GLY A 134 16.98 30.56 14.36
CA GLY A 134 18.22 30.27 13.65
C GLY A 134 17.99 29.47 12.35
N PRO A 135 18.95 29.48 11.40
CA PRO A 135 18.83 28.73 10.15
C PRO A 135 18.72 27.23 10.42
N LYS A 136 17.72 26.59 9.78
CA LYS A 136 17.48 25.15 9.93
C LYS A 136 18.71 24.38 9.42
N PRO A 137 19.32 23.49 10.23
CA PRO A 137 20.40 22.64 9.74
C PRO A 137 19.87 21.72 8.63
N GLY A 138 20.62 21.64 7.52
CA GLY A 138 20.30 20.73 6.42
C GLY A 138 20.38 19.25 6.83
N PHE A 139 19.79 18.37 6.01
CA PHE A 139 19.67 16.93 6.29
C PHE A 139 20.98 16.28 6.75
N ASN A 140 22.09 16.56 6.06
CA ASN A 140 23.41 16.00 6.38
C ASN A 140 23.93 16.47 7.75
N GLY A 141 23.71 17.74 8.09
CA GLY A 141 24.08 18.30 9.39
C GLY A 141 23.30 17.65 10.53
N THR A 142 21.99 17.48 10.35
CA THR A 142 21.15 16.83 11.33
C THR A 142 21.45 15.33 11.47
N SER A 143 21.70 14.63 10.36
CA SER A 143 22.08 13.21 10.38
C SER A 143 23.37 12.98 11.16
N ARG A 144 24.40 13.82 10.98
CA ARG A 144 25.63 13.77 11.79
C ARG A 144 25.35 14.00 13.28
N ARG A 145 24.47 14.94 13.62
CA ARG A 145 24.06 15.21 15.01
C ARG A 145 23.34 14.01 15.63
N ILE A 146 22.44 13.37 14.89
CA ILE A 146 21.73 12.16 15.33
C ILE A 146 22.73 11.04 15.59
N ALA A 147 23.67 10.79 14.67
CA ALA A 147 24.69 9.76 14.86
C ALA A 147 25.57 10.03 16.10
N LYS A 148 26.01 11.30 16.30
CA LYS A 148 26.76 11.70 17.49
C LYS A 148 25.93 11.51 18.77
N ALA A 149 24.68 11.94 18.75
CA ALA A 149 23.77 11.78 19.89
C ALA A 149 23.55 10.30 20.22
N TRP A 150 23.30 9.44 19.22
CA TRP A 150 23.17 8.00 19.39
C TRP A 150 24.39 7.36 20.05
N LYS A 151 25.59 7.70 19.56
CA LYS A 151 26.86 7.21 20.11
C LYS A 151 27.06 7.64 21.56
N GLY A 152 26.61 8.84 21.92
CA GLY A 152 26.68 9.38 23.29
C GLY A 152 25.58 8.91 24.25
N LEU A 153 24.56 8.16 23.82
CA LEU A 153 23.59 7.59 24.76
C LEU A 153 24.20 6.51 25.64
N THR A 154 23.89 6.57 26.93
CA THR A 154 24.16 5.51 27.90
C THR A 154 23.38 4.24 27.56
N ALA A 155 23.80 3.09 28.11
CA ALA A 155 23.09 1.83 27.92
C ALA A 155 21.62 1.92 28.36
N GLN A 156 21.36 2.56 29.50
CA GLN A 156 20.01 2.82 30.00
C GLN A 156 19.19 3.72 29.07
N GLY A 157 19.82 4.75 28.49
CA GLY A 157 19.16 5.63 27.51
C GLY A 157 18.83 4.93 26.19
N ARG A 158 19.62 3.91 25.80
CA ARG A 158 19.35 3.05 24.64
C ARG A 158 18.28 2.00 24.91
N GLN A 159 18.16 1.54 26.17
CA GLN A 159 17.30 0.43 26.55
C GLN A 159 15.86 0.59 26.07
N LYS A 160 15.28 1.80 26.19
CA LYS A 160 13.91 2.07 25.72
C LYS A 160 13.71 1.77 24.22
N TYR A 161 14.72 2.05 23.39
CA TYR A 161 14.66 1.79 21.95
C TYR A 161 14.91 0.33 21.62
N VAL A 162 15.79 -0.33 22.39
CA VAL A 162 16.06 -1.78 22.27
C VAL A 162 14.81 -2.58 22.60
N THR A 163 14.22 -2.36 23.78
CA THR A 163 12.99 -3.04 24.20
C THR A 163 11.84 -2.78 23.23
N LYS A 164 11.68 -1.54 22.75
CA LYS A 164 10.64 -1.24 21.76
C LYS A 164 10.89 -1.96 20.43
N ALA A 165 12.12 -1.98 19.94
CA ALA A 165 12.45 -2.71 18.72
C ALA A 165 12.18 -4.22 18.87
N GLU A 166 12.59 -4.83 19.98
CA GLU A 166 12.31 -6.25 20.27
C GLU A 166 10.82 -6.57 20.28
N GLN A 167 9.99 -5.71 20.90
CA GLN A 167 8.54 -5.84 20.86
C GLN A 167 8.01 -5.79 19.43
N LEU A 168 8.45 -4.81 18.63
CA LEU A 168 8.05 -4.68 17.24
C LEU A 168 8.50 -5.88 16.39
N HIS A 169 9.68 -6.43 16.65
CA HIS A 169 10.18 -7.65 16.02
C HIS A 169 9.30 -8.87 16.35
N LYS A 170 8.85 -9.03 17.60
CA LYS A 170 7.92 -10.09 18.00
C LYS A 170 6.57 -9.95 17.28
N LEU A 171 6.01 -8.74 17.25
CA LEU A 171 4.76 -8.47 16.55
C LEU A 171 4.86 -8.71 15.04
N PHE A 172 5.97 -8.28 14.43
CA PHE A 172 6.27 -8.54 13.03
C PHE A 172 6.37 -10.03 12.71
N ALA A 173 7.05 -10.81 13.55
CA ALA A 173 7.14 -12.26 13.39
C ALA A 173 5.75 -12.92 13.46
N ALA A 174 4.91 -12.51 14.42
CA ALA A 174 3.54 -13.00 14.54
C ALA A 174 2.67 -12.60 13.33
N GLU A 175 2.76 -11.35 12.85
CA GLU A 175 2.04 -10.90 11.65
C GLU A 175 2.44 -11.72 10.42
N ARG A 176 3.74 -11.96 10.24
CA ARG A 176 4.24 -12.79 9.14
C ARG A 176 3.69 -14.21 9.18
N GLN A 177 3.60 -14.82 10.36
CA GLN A 177 2.98 -16.13 10.50
C GLN A 177 1.47 -16.10 10.22
N ALA A 178 0.78 -15.05 10.64
CA ALA A 178 -0.64 -14.85 10.35
C ALA A 178 -0.91 -14.72 8.84
N VAL A 179 -0.04 -14.01 8.10
CA VAL A 179 -0.13 -13.91 6.62
C VAL A 179 0.08 -15.28 5.97
N LEU A 180 1.10 -16.03 6.40
CA LEU A 180 1.39 -17.36 5.84
C LEU A 180 0.30 -18.41 6.09
N THR A 181 -0.52 -18.21 7.13
CA THR A 181 -1.60 -19.12 7.53
C THR A 181 -2.98 -18.61 7.11
N GLY A 182 -3.07 -17.48 6.41
CA GLY A 182 -4.35 -16.87 6.01
C GLY A 182 -5.12 -16.21 7.17
N ARG A 183 -4.59 -16.21 8.39
CA ARG A 183 -5.23 -15.62 9.59
C ARG A 183 -4.95 -14.14 9.79
N HIS A 184 -4.28 -13.49 8.84
CA HIS A 184 -3.93 -12.07 8.95
C HIS A 184 -5.15 -11.14 9.15
N ARG A 185 -6.33 -11.52 8.65
CA ARG A 185 -7.59 -10.78 8.89
C ARG A 185 -8.02 -10.77 10.37
N GLN A 186 -7.62 -11.77 11.15
CA GLN A 186 -7.85 -11.85 12.60
C GLN A 186 -6.71 -11.18 13.40
N PHE A 187 -5.59 -10.89 12.73
CA PHE A 187 -4.41 -10.30 13.34
C PHE A 187 -4.46 -8.77 13.20
N ASN A 188 -5.29 -8.13 14.04
CA ASN A 188 -5.39 -6.67 14.09
C ASN A 188 -4.27 -6.04 14.93
N VAL A 189 -3.00 -6.28 14.54
CA VAL A 189 -1.86 -5.62 15.17
C VAL A 189 -1.12 -4.80 14.14
N ASN A 190 -1.41 -3.49 14.11
CA ASN A 190 -0.62 -2.54 13.35
C ASN A 190 0.65 -2.16 14.13
N TRP A 191 1.66 -3.04 14.10
CA TRP A 191 2.93 -2.75 14.77
C TRP A 191 3.65 -1.53 14.14
N MET A 192 3.36 -1.17 12.89
CA MET A 192 3.86 0.07 12.27
C MET A 192 3.26 1.34 12.91
N GLU A 193 1.97 1.33 13.28
CA GLU A 193 1.39 2.42 14.08
C GLU A 193 2.02 2.49 15.48
N GLN A 194 2.35 1.35 16.08
CA GLN A 194 3.07 1.31 17.35
C GLN A 194 4.52 1.78 17.24
N ALA A 195 5.11 1.69 16.05
CA ALA A 195 6.35 2.35 15.68
C ALA A 195 6.15 3.82 15.29
N GLY A 196 4.89 4.28 15.24
CA GLY A 196 4.39 5.60 14.84
C GLY A 196 4.69 5.97 13.39
N GLY A 197 4.64 5.01 12.48
CA GLY A 197 4.42 5.28 11.05
C GLY A 197 2.95 5.64 10.85
N LYS A 198 2.69 6.80 10.24
CA LYS A 198 1.38 7.14 9.68
C LYS A 198 1.38 6.78 8.20
#